data_AF-A0A2L1J5F6-F1
#
_entry.id   AF-A0A2L1J5F6-F1
#
_cell.length_a   1.000
_cell.length_b   1.000
_cell.length_c   1.000
_cell.angle_alpha   90.00
_cell.angle_beta   90.00
_cell.angle_gamma   90.00
#
_symmetry.space_group_name_H-M   'P 1'
#
loop_
_entity.id
_entity.type
_entity.pdbx_description
1 polymer ?
#
loop_
_entity_poly.entity_id
_entity_poly.type
_entity_poly.pdbx_seq_one_letter_code
_entity_poly.pdbx_strand_id
1 'polypeptide(L)' 'MSIMSHLPQRPELKAWYEALNDYEYRANSPDAYHRTLLDGAKALLSGGVIDWDQCEELKRLADSAHARAVL' A
#
# COMPACT_ATOMS: atom_id res chain seq x y z
N MET A 1 12.80 4.96 -32.66
CA MET A 1 11.47 4.38 -32.42
C MET A 1 11.57 3.56 -31.12
N SER A 2 11.19 4.12 -29.97
CA SER A 2 11.17 3.37 -28.70
C SER A 2 9.74 3.16 -28.25
N ILE A 3 9.32 1.90 -28.31
CA ILE A 3 8.14 1.34 -27.64
C ILE A 3 8.44 1.20 -26.14
N MET A 4 8.55 2.32 -25.41
CA MET A 4 8.56 2.28 -23.94
C MET A 4 7.13 2.34 -23.43
N SER A 5 6.54 1.13 -23.40
CA SER A 5 5.67 0.63 -22.32
C SER A 5 4.48 1.50 -21.89
N HIS A 6 3.31 1.23 -22.49
CA HIS A 6 1.98 1.58 -21.97
C HIS A 6 1.65 0.80 -20.67
N LEU A 7 2.54 0.78 -19.68
CA LEU A 7 2.10 0.38 -18.34
C LEU A 7 1.22 1.53 -17.84
N PRO A 8 -0.05 1.30 -17.48
CA PRO A 8 -0.77 2.30 -16.71
C PRO A 8 0.07 2.53 -15.46
N GLN A 9 0.67 3.72 -15.35
CA GLN A 9 1.16 4.21 -14.08
C GLN A 9 -0.06 4.07 -13.15
N ARG A 10 0.02 3.23 -12.11
CA ARG A 10 -1.07 3.03 -11.14
C ARG A 10 -0.85 4.06 -10.03
N PRO A 11 -1.28 5.33 -10.18
CA PRO A 11 -0.95 6.39 -9.23
C PRO A 11 -1.46 6.07 -7.82
N GLU A 12 -2.61 5.40 -7.72
CA GLU A 12 -3.18 4.97 -6.45
C GLU A 12 -2.30 3.91 -5.77
N LEU A 13 -1.73 2.97 -6.54
CA LEU A 13 -0.79 2.00 -6.01
C LEU A 13 0.53 2.67 -5.57
N LYS A 14 0.99 3.67 -6.33
CA LYS A 14 2.15 4.49 -5.94
C LYS A 14 1.88 5.21 -4.62
N ALA A 15 0.73 5.85 -4.48
CA ALA A 15 0.33 6.54 -3.25
C ALA A 15 0.26 5.59 -2.05
N TRP A 16 -0.19 4.34 -2.27
CA TRP A 16 -0.18 3.31 -1.23
C TRP A 16 1.26 2.99 -0.76
N TYR A 17 2.22 2.86 -1.68
CA TYR A 17 3.62 2.65 -1.31
C TYR A 17 4.27 3.90 -0.68
N GLU A 18 3.85 5.10 -1.06
CA GLU A 18 4.28 6.34 -0.39
C GLU A 18 3.79 6.34 1.07
N ALA A 19 2.52 5.99 1.31
CA ALA A 19 1.97 5.83 2.66
C ALA A 19 2.69 4.73 3.47
N LEU A 20 3.06 3.60 2.84
CA LEU A 20 3.83 2.55 3.50
C LEU A 20 5.19 3.06 4.01
N ASN A 21 5.82 3.99 3.29
CA ASN A 21 7.12 4.56 3.64
C ASN A 21 7.04 5.77 4.58
N ASP A 22 5.85 6.13 5.07
CA ASP A 22 5.67 7.23 6.04
C ASP A 22 6.09 6.79 7.45
N TYR A 23 7.39 6.91 7.72
CA TYR A 23 7.99 6.53 9.01
C TYR A 23 7.44 7.36 10.18
N GLU A 24 7.15 8.65 9.96
CA GLU A 24 6.63 9.53 11.01
C GLU A 24 5.21 9.11 11.39
N TYR A 25 4.35 8.85 10.41
CA TYR A 25 3.00 8.38 10.68
C TYR A 25 3.00 7.03 11.41
N ARG A 26 3.85 6.11 10.94
CA ARG A 26 4.04 4.78 11.55
C ARG A 26 4.49 4.86 13.01
N ALA A 27 5.40 5.77 13.34
CA ALA A 27 5.92 5.92 14.70
C ALA A 27 4.93 6.63 15.63
N ASN A 28 4.26 7.68 15.15
CA ASN A 28 3.36 8.49 15.97
C ASN A 28 2.00 7.81 16.21
N SER A 29 1.54 6.96 15.29
CA SER A 29 0.20 6.36 15.36
C SER A 29 0.15 5.01 14.63
N PRO A 30 0.79 3.96 15.19
CA PRO A 30 0.97 2.67 14.50
C PRO A 30 -0.35 2.03 14.08
N ASP A 31 -1.38 2.03 14.93
CA ASP A 31 -2.68 1.41 14.62
C ASP A 31 -3.45 2.18 13.54
N ALA A 32 -3.40 3.52 13.57
CA ALA A 32 -4.04 4.35 12.56
C ALA A 32 -3.33 4.21 11.20
N TYR A 33 -2.00 4.16 11.22
CA TYR A 33 -1.17 3.86 10.05
C TYR A 33 -1.54 2.52 9.43
N HIS A 34 -1.61 1.46 10.23
CA HIS A 34 -1.97 0.12 9.76
C HIS A 34 -3.36 0.09 9.14
N ARG A 35 -4.35 0.68 9.81
CA ARG A 35 -5.72 0.77 9.28
C ARG A 35 -5.76 1.48 7.93
N THR A 36 -5.03 2.59 7.79
CA THR A 36 -4.95 3.36 6.54
C THR A 36 -4.42 2.51 5.39
N LEU A 37 -3.38 1.70 5.63
CA LEU A 37 -2.84 0.80 4.61
C LEU A 37 -3.83 -0.30 4.21
N LEU A 38 -4.58 -0.86 5.17
CA LEU A 38 -5.59 -1.89 4.91
C LEU A 38 -6.78 -1.33 4.12
N ASP A 39 -7.26 -0.13 4.47
CA ASP A 39 -8.31 0.57 3.72
C ASP A 39 -7.83 0.90 2.29
N GLY A 40 -6.60 1.39 2.15
CA GLY A 40 -5.99 1.65 0.84
C GLY A 40 -5.88 0.39 -0.03
N ALA A 41 -5.46 -0.75 0.52
CA ALA A 41 -5.38 -2.01 -0.21
C ALA A 41 -6.77 -2.51 -0.67
N LYS A 42 -7.82 -2.32 0.16
CA LYS A 42 -9.20 -2.63 -0.22
C LYS A 42 -9.71 -1.69 -1.32
N ALA A 43 -9.43 -0.39 -1.23
CA ALA A 43 -9.83 0.58 -2.24
C ALA A 43 -9.21 0.25 -3.61
N LEU A 44 -7.92 -0.12 -3.63
CA LEU A 44 -7.23 -0.56 -4.86
C LEU A 44 -7.87 -1.80 -5.49
N LEU A 45 -8.24 -2.78 -4.66
CA LEU A 45 -8.91 -3.99 -5.12
C LEU A 45 -10.31 -3.67 -5.68
N SER A 46 -11.10 -2.88 -4.95
CA SER A 46 -12.44 -2.48 -5.37
C SER A 46 -12.44 -1.60 -6.63
N GLY A 47 -11.39 -0.79 -6.82
CA GLY A 47 -11.19 0.02 -8.02
C GLY A 47 -10.63 -0.76 -9.22
N GLY A 48 -10.30 -2.05 -9.07
CA GLY A 48 -9.70 -2.87 -10.12
C GLY A 48 -8.25 -2.47 -10.46
N VAL A 49 -7.60 -1.70 -9.59
CA VAL A 49 -6.19 -1.27 -9.76
C VAL A 49 -5.23 -2.43 -9.48
N ILE A 50 -5.63 -3.34 -8.59
CA ILE A 50 -4.92 -4.56 -8.25
C ILE A 50 -5.90 -5.75 -8.22
N ASP A 51 -5.38 -6.95 -8.40
CA ASP A 51 -6.14 -8.19 -8.20
C ASP A 51 -6.09 -8.67 -6.74
N TRP A 52 -6.78 -9.78 -6.47
CA TRP A 52 -6.90 -10.34 -5.12
C TRP A 52 -5.55 -10.76 -4.53
N ASP A 53 -4.68 -11.37 -5.33
CA ASP A 53 -3.36 -11.84 -4.88
C ASP A 53 -2.48 -10.65 -4.49
N GLN A 54 -2.45 -9.62 -5.34
CA GLN A 54 -1.79 -8.35 -5.04
C GLN A 54 -2.35 -7.70 -3.77
N CYS A 55 -3.67 -7.72 -3.56
CA CYS A 55 -4.28 -7.17 -2.35
C CYS A 55 -3.84 -7.90 -1.08
N GLU A 56 -3.76 -9.24 -1.12
CA GLU A 56 -3.26 -10.04 0.01
C GLU A 56 -1.77 -9.75 0.29
N GLU A 57 -0.95 -9.55 -0.73
CA GLU A 57 0.45 -9.14 -0.55
C GLU A 57 0.58 -7.75 0.11
N LEU A 58 -0.22 -6.77 -0.32
CA LEU A 58 -0.23 -5.44 0.30
C LEU A 58 -0.63 -5.49 1.78
N LYS A 59 -1.61 -6.33 2.14
CA LYS A 59 -1.99 -6.52 3.55
C LYS A 59 -0.84 -7.11 4.37
N ARG A 60 -0.16 -8.14 3.86
CA ARG A 60 1.02 -8.73 4.53
C ARG A 60 2.15 -7.74 4.74
N LEU A 61 2.38 -6.84 3.77
CA LEU A 61 3.35 -5.76 3.90
C LEU A 61 2.93 -4.77 5.01
N ALA A 62 1.66 -4.39 5.06
CA ALA A 62 1.11 -3.52 6.11
C ALA A 62 1.24 -4.17 7.50
N ASP A 63 0.90 -5.45 7.64
CA ASP A 63 1.03 -6.22 8.88
C ASP A 63 2.49 -6.29 9.34
N SER A 64 3.41 -6.55 8.42
CA SER A 64 4.84 -6.59 8.70
C SER A 64 5.37 -5.22 9.14
N ALA A 65 4.89 -4.14 8.54
CA ALA A 65 5.25 -2.78 8.94
C ALA A 65 4.67 -2.43 10.32
N HIS A 66 3.41 -2.77 10.60
CA HIS A 66 2.83 -2.55 11.92
C HIS A 66 3.57 -3.31 13.01
N ALA A 67 3.90 -4.59 12.77
CA ALA A 67 4.63 -5.42 13.72
C ALA A 67 5.97 -4.79 14.14
N ARG A 68 6.77 -4.24 13.21
CA ARG A 68 8.03 -3.57 13.60
C ARG A 68 7.85 -2.13 14.14
N ALA A 69 6.62 -1.63 14.25
CA ALA A 69 6.33 -0.32 14.87
C ALA A 69 5.87 -0.47 16.32
N VAL A 70 5.30 -1.63 16.65
CA VAL A 70 4.81 -1.97 18.00
C VAL A 70 5.87 -2.71 18.84
N LEU A 71 6.91 -3.25 18.20
CA LEU A 71 8.12 -3.79 18.83
C LEU A 71 9.10 -2.68 19.24
#